data_AF-A0A940G1H7-F1
#
_entry.id   AF-A0A940G1H7-F1
#
_cell.length_a   1.000
_cell.length_b   1.000
_cell.length_c   1.000
_cell.angle_alpha   90.00
_cell.angle_beta   90.00
_cell.angle_gamma   90.00
#
_symmetry.space_group_name_H-M   'P 1'
#
loop_
_entity.id
_entity.type
_entity.pdbx_description
1 polymer ?
#
loop_
_entity_poly.entity_id
_entity_poly.type
_entity_poly.pdbx_seq_one_letter_code
_entity_poly.pdbx_strand_id
1 'polypeptide(L)' 'VEIGSYEGLRHRRGLPVHGQRTKTNARTRKGPKRTVAGKKKPGRK' A
#
# COMPACT_ATOMS: atom_id res chain seq x y z
N VAL A 1 13.59 12.73 -4.82
CA VAL A 1 13.50 11.82 -3.66
C VAL A 1 14.87 11.18 -3.41
N GLU A 2 15.88 12.00 -3.13
CA GLU A 2 17.30 11.60 -3.31
C GLU A 2 18.10 11.49 -2.01
N ILE A 3 17.66 12.14 -0.94
CA ILE A 3 18.24 11.94 0.39
C ILE A 3 17.59 10.68 0.97
N GLY A 4 18.38 9.77 1.55
CA GLY A 4 17.92 8.52 2.18
C GLY A 4 17.03 8.69 3.42
N SER A 5 16.30 9.80 3.51
CA SER A 5 15.34 10.10 4.56
C SER A 5 14.16 9.14 4.52
N TYR A 6 13.53 8.95 5.69
CA TYR A 6 12.36 8.09 5.84
C TYR A 6 11.24 8.49 4.87
N GLU A 7 10.98 9.79 4.73
CA GLU A 7 9.98 10.31 3.80
C GLU A 7 10.30 9.90 2.36
N GLY A 8 11.57 9.98 1.96
CA GLY A 8 11.97 9.61 0.62
C GLY A 8 11.79 8.12 0.33
N LEU A 9 12.18 7.25 1.27
CA LEU A 9 11.96 5.81 1.16
C LEU A 9 10.47 5.47 1.04
N ARG A 10 9.61 6.18 1.77
CA ARG A 10 8.16 5.98 1.75
C ARG A 10 7.54 6.47 0.44
N HIS A 11 7.99 7.60 -0.10
CA HIS A 11 7.58 8.08 -1.43
C HIS A 11 7.95 7.09 -2.53
N ARG A 12 9.20 6.57 -2.54
CA ARG A 12 9.64 5.55 -3.51
C ARG A 12 8.80 4.27 -3.44
N ARG A 13 8.41 3.85 -2.22
CA ARG A 13 7.60 2.65 -1.98
C ARG A 13 6.09 2.86 -2.17
N GLY A 14 5.64 4.06 -2.54
CA GLY A 14 4.20 4.35 -2.68
C GLY A 14 3.43 4.24 -1.35
N LEU A 15 4.08 4.58 -0.23
CA LEU A 15 3.48 4.54 1.10
C LEU A 15 3.22 5.96 1.63
N PRO A 16 2.24 6.15 2.52
CA PRO A 16 2.03 7.43 3.21
C PRO A 16 3.24 7.85 4.03
N VAL A 17 3.54 9.15 4.05
CA VAL A 17 4.72 9.71 4.73
C VAL A 17 4.42 10.24 6.14
N HIS A 18 3.22 10.77 6.39
CA HIS A 18 2.83 11.40 7.67
C HIS A 18 2.44 10.41 8.79
N GLY A 19 3.14 9.29 8.94
CA GLY A 19 2.91 8.34 10.05
C GLY A 19 1.60 7.56 10.01
N GLN A 20 0.83 7.64 8.92
CA GLN A 20 -0.44 6.92 8.78
C GLN A 20 -0.23 5.39 8.80
N ARG A 21 -1.15 4.66 9.44
CA ARG A 21 -1.11 3.20 9.53
C ARG A 21 -1.31 2.55 8.15
N THR A 22 -0.36 1.71 7.74
CA THR A 22 -0.37 1.08 6.40
C THR A 22 -0.93 -0.33 6.33
N LYS A 23 -1.33 -0.93 7.46
CA LYS A 23 -1.83 -2.32 7.51
C LYS A 23 -3.19 -2.47 6.83
N THR A 24 -4.09 -1.50 7.01
CA THR A 24 -5.49 -1.57 6.55
C THR A 24 -5.83 -0.47 5.55
N ASN A 25 -5.69 0.81 5.93
CA ASN A 25 -6.28 1.96 5.23
C ASN A 25 -5.24 2.87 4.55
N ALA A 26 -4.56 2.36 3.52
CA ALA A 26 -3.59 3.16 2.75
C ALA A 26 -3.84 3.11 1.23
N ARG A 27 -5.09 2.90 0.81
CA ARG A 27 -5.45 2.62 -0.59
C ARG A 27 -5.28 3.81 -1.52
N THR A 28 -5.50 5.03 -1.05
CA THR A 28 -5.29 6.25 -1.85
C THR A 28 -3.84 6.37 -2.34
N ARG A 29 -2.85 5.95 -1.52
CA ARG A 29 -1.43 6.00 -1.88
C ARG A 29 -0.89 4.69 -2.47
N LYS A 30 -1.31 3.53 -1.95
CA LYS A 30 -0.90 2.19 -2.44
C LYS A 30 -1.57 1.76 -3.74
N GLY A 31 -2.70 2.39 -4.08
CA GLY A 31 -3.58 1.95 -5.14
C GLY A 31 -4.52 0.80 -4.75
N PRO A 32 -5.32 0.33 -5.74
CA PRO A 32 -6.28 -0.76 -5.56
C PRO A 32 -5.63 -2.04 -5.03
N LYS A 33 -6.43 -2.91 -4.40
CA LYS A 33 -5.93 -4.18 -3.87
C LYS A 33 -5.49 -5.07 -5.03
N ARG A 34 -4.18 -5.19 -5.24
CA ARG A 34 -3.59 -6.23 -6.08
C ARG A 34 -3.81 -7.57 -5.40
N THR A 35 -4.87 -8.27 -5.80
CA THR A 35 -5.06 -9.67 -5.45
C THR A 35 -4.16 -10.51 -6.34
N VAL A 36 -3.35 -11.39 -5.77
CA VAL A 36 -2.69 -12.43 -6.56
C VAL A 36 -3.81 -13.28 -7.16
N ALA A 37 -3.97 -13.22 -8.48
CA ALA A 37 -4.97 -14.01 -9.19
C ALA A 37 -4.74 -15.48 -8.84
N GLY A 38 -5.77 -16.17 -8.33
CA GLY A 38 -5.68 -17.59 -7.97
C GLY A 38 -6.35 -18.01 -6.66
N LYS A 39 -6.81 -17.09 -5.80
CA LYS A 39 -7.62 -17.45 -4.62
C LYS A 39 -8.92 -16.66 -4.57
N LYS A 40 -9.78 -16.86 -5.57
CA LYS A 40 -11.20 -16.56 -5.40
C LYS A 40 -11.75 -17.64 -4.47
N LYS A 41 -11.90 -17.35 -3.16
CA LYS A 41 -12.83 -18.15 -2.35
C LYS A 41 -14.19 -17.99 -3.03
N PRO A 42 -14.91 -19.09 -3.38
CA PRO A 42 -16.26 -18.95 -3.88
C PRO A 42 -17.03 -18.13 -2.85
N GLY A 43 -17.56 -16.98 -3.28
CA GLY A 43 -18.45 -16.20 -2.43
C GLY A 43 -19.60 -17.12 -2.06
N ARG A 44 -19.80 -17.33 -0.76
CA ARG A 44 -21.01 -17.99 -0.27
C ARG A 44 -22.17 -17.10 -0.74
N LYS A 45 -23.04 -17.64 -1.58
CA LYS A 45 -24.39 -17.12 -1.71
C LYS A 45 -25.12 -17.34 -0.39
#